data_AF-A0A971MZI4-F1
#
_entry.id   AF-A0A971MZI4-F1
#
_cell.length_a   1.000
_cell.length_b   1.000
_cell.length_c   1.000
_cell.angle_alpha   90.00
_cell.angle_beta   90.00
_cell.angle_gamma   90.00
#
_symmetry.space_group_name_H-M   'P 1'
#
loop_
_entity.id
_entity.type
_entity.pdbx_description
1 polymer ?
#
loop_
_entity_poly.entity_id
_entity_poly.type
_entity_poly.pdbx_seq_one_letter_code
_entity_poly.pdbx_strand_id
1 'polypeptide(L)'
;WIWALADGMDDGGYPHIEFEGGYYLVYNYIDHDEEENARLFNEALAYIKESGCFELDERPGHYGMGHIITPVEIAKAQGFAVMETFIPIKVK
;
A
#
# COMPACT_ATOMS: atom_id res chain seq x y z
N TRP A 1 -0.61 -11.42 2.98
CA TRP A 1 -1.95 -10.83 3.09
C TRP A 1 -2.27 -10.61 4.55
N ILE A 2 -2.67 -9.39 4.88
CA ILE A 2 -3.10 -8.97 6.22
C ILE A 2 -4.59 -8.66 6.09
N TRP A 3 -5.36 -8.97 7.13
CA TRP A 3 -6.79 -8.68 7.17
C TRP A 3 -7.03 -7.52 8.13
N ALA A 4 -7.73 -6.50 7.66
CA ALA A 4 -8.19 -5.44 8.55
C ALA A 4 -9.23 -6.03 9.51
N LEU A 5 -8.98 -5.91 10.82
CA LEU A 5 -9.92 -6.30 11.86
C LEU A 5 -10.77 -5.08 12.22
N ALA A 6 -12.09 -5.23 12.15
CA ALA A 6 -13.01 -4.22 12.67
C ALA A 6 -13.19 -4.40 14.19
N ASP A 7 -13.58 -3.33 14.88
CA ASP A 7 -13.86 -3.39 16.32
C ASP A 7 -14.89 -4.47 16.65
N GLY A 8 -14.51 -5.37 17.56
CA GLY A 8 -15.36 -6.49 17.99
C GLY A 8 -15.37 -7.69 17.07
N MET A 9 -14.57 -7.72 16.00
CA MET A 9 -14.38 -8.92 15.18
C MET A 9 -13.45 -9.92 15.89
N ASP A 10 -13.76 -11.21 15.77
CA ASP A 10 -12.89 -12.29 16.26
C ASP A 10 -11.60 -12.31 15.43
N ASP A 11 -10.46 -12.28 16.12
CA ASP A 11 -9.14 -12.32 15.52
C ASP A 11 -8.70 -13.74 15.13
N GLY A 12 -9.48 -14.76 15.50
CA GLY A 12 -9.19 -16.16 15.19
C GLY A 12 -7.91 -16.69 15.85
N GLY A 13 -7.39 -15.98 16.87
CA GLY A 13 -6.12 -16.27 17.54
C GLY A 13 -4.86 -15.92 16.73
N TYR A 14 -5.00 -15.13 15.66
CA TYR A 14 -3.85 -14.69 14.86
C TYR A 14 -3.09 -13.53 15.53
N PRO A 15 -1.76 -13.41 15.31
CA PRO A 15 -1.00 -12.28 15.84
C PRO A 15 -1.50 -10.95 15.29
N HIS A 16 -1.58 -9.96 16.16
CA HIS A 16 -1.89 -8.58 15.76
C HIS A 16 -0.62 -7.84 15.39
N ILE A 17 -0.76 -7.01 14.35
CA ILE A 17 0.23 -6.03 13.97
C ILE A 17 -0.44 -4.66 14.00
N GLU A 18 0.18 -3.73 14.71
CA GLU A 18 -0.22 -2.33 14.66
C GLU A 18 0.42 -1.69 13.43
N PHE A 19 -0.39 -0.98 12.66
CA PHE A 19 0.08 -0.11 11.59
C PHE A 19 0.08 1.32 12.09
N GLU A 20 1.27 1.88 12.28
CA GLU A 20 1.43 3.29 12.59
C GLU A 20 0.95 4.09 11.38
N GLY A 21 0.13 5.13 11.61
CA GLY A 21 -0.18 6.10 10.57
C GLY A 21 1.05 6.93 10.21
N GLY A 22 0.98 7.68 9.12
CA GLY A 22 2.12 8.48 8.67
C GLY A 22 1.88 9.14 7.32
N TYR A 23 2.96 9.61 6.72
CA TYR A 23 2.92 10.19 5.38
C TYR A 23 3.37 9.14 4.36
N TYR A 24 2.55 8.95 3.32
CA TYR A 24 2.77 7.92 2.31
C TYR A 24 2.74 8.54 0.92
N LEU A 25 3.68 8.13 0.09
CA LEU A 25 3.58 8.30 -1.35
C LEU A 25 2.71 7.16 -1.88
N VAL A 26 1.66 7.49 -2.63
CA VAL A 26 0.67 6.52 -3.08
C VAL A 26 0.60 6.51 -4.61
N TYR A 27 0.55 5.30 -5.18
CA TYR A 27 0.20 5.08 -6.57
C TYR A 27 -0.80 3.92 -6.67
N ASN A 28 -1.49 3.80 -7.80
CA ASN A 28 -2.40 2.70 -8.06
C ASN A 28 -2.15 2.06 -9.42
N TYR A 29 -2.51 0.79 -9.54
CA TYR A 29 -2.38 0.02 -10.77
C TYR A 29 -3.42 -1.10 -10.80
N ILE A 30 -3.57 -1.76 -11.96
CA ILE A 30 -4.45 -2.93 -12.08
C ILE A 30 -3.85 -4.08 -11.27
N ASP A 31 -4.62 -4.67 -10.37
CA ASP A 31 -4.17 -5.80 -9.57
C ASP A 31 -3.69 -6.95 -10.49
N HIS A 32 -2.57 -7.59 -10.11
CA HIS A 32 -1.78 -8.54 -10.90
C HIS A 32 -1.00 -7.98 -12.11
N ASP A 33 -1.01 -6.66 -12.39
CA ASP A 33 -0.12 -6.05 -13.39
C ASP A 33 1.27 -5.77 -12.78
N GLU A 34 2.13 -6.79 -12.77
CA GLU A 34 3.48 -6.71 -12.18
C GLU A 34 4.41 -5.75 -12.93
N GLU A 35 4.23 -5.59 -14.25
CA GLU A 35 5.04 -4.69 -15.07
C GLU A 35 4.75 -3.24 -14.72
N GLU A 36 3.47 -2.88 -14.64
CA GLU A 36 3.06 -1.53 -14.27
C GLU A 36 3.41 -1.21 -12.82
N ASN A 37 3.25 -2.17 -11.91
CA ASN A 37 3.71 -2.02 -10.53
C ASN A 37 5.22 -1.72 -10.46
N ALA A 38 6.04 -2.47 -11.19
CA ALA A 38 7.49 -2.27 -11.21
C ALA A 38 7.85 -0.89 -11.79
N ARG A 39 7.16 -0.44 -12.85
CA ARG A 39 7.37 0.89 -13.43
C ARG A 39 7.06 2.00 -12.42
N LEU A 40 5.86 1.96 -11.83
CA LEU A 40 5.40 2.97 -10.87
C LEU A 40 6.23 2.99 -9.59
N PHE A 41 6.64 1.82 -9.08
CA PHE A 41 7.51 1.73 -7.91
C PHE A 41 8.87 2.42 -8.16
N ASN A 42 9.48 2.18 -9.34
CA ASN A 42 10.74 2.83 -9.71
C ASN A 42 10.58 4.35 -9.87
N GLU A 43 9.46 4.81 -10.44
CA GLU A 43 9.15 6.25 -10.53
C GLU A 43 8.97 6.88 -9.14
N ALA A 44 8.31 6.18 -8.23
CA ALA A 44 8.15 6.62 -6.85
C ALA A 44 9.51 6.74 -6.12
N LEU A 45 10.40 5.76 -6.27
CA LEU A 45 11.75 5.83 -5.72
C LEU A 45 12.58 6.97 -6.33
N ALA A 46 12.46 7.19 -7.64
CA ALA A 46 13.11 8.30 -8.32
C ALA A 46 12.61 9.65 -7.78
N TYR A 47 11.29 9.82 -7.65
CA TYR A 47 10.69 11.00 -7.06
C TYR A 47 11.19 11.28 -5.64
N ILE A 48 11.21 10.27 -4.76
CA ILE A 48 11.71 10.41 -3.39
C ILE A 48 13.16 10.90 -3.39
N LYS A 49 14.02 10.26 -4.20
CA LYS A 49 15.44 10.61 -4.35
C LYS A 49 15.63 12.04 -4.86
N GLU A 50 14.87 12.45 -5.87
CA GLU A 50 14.98 13.75 -6.54
C GLU A 50 14.32 14.89 -5.76
N SER A 51 13.37 14.59 -4.87
CA SER A 51 12.59 15.59 -4.12
C SER A 51 13.44 16.56 -3.29
N GLY A 52 14.65 16.14 -2.89
CA GLY A 52 15.53 16.92 -2.02
C GLY A 52 15.06 16.98 -0.55
N CYS A 53 13.76 16.82 -0.28
CA CYS A 53 13.14 16.96 1.03
C CYS A 53 12.60 15.67 1.65
N PHE A 54 12.39 14.60 0.89
CA PHE A 54 11.85 13.34 1.39
C PHE A 54 12.88 12.19 1.43
N GLU A 55 12.64 11.24 2.33
CA GLU A 55 13.32 9.94 2.39
C GLU A 55 12.32 8.83 2.78
N LEU A 56 12.71 7.57 2.58
CA LEU A 56 11.92 6.40 3.00
C LEU A 56 11.82 6.35 4.52
N ASP A 57 10.65 6.00 5.05
CA ASP A 57 10.43 5.76 6.48
C ASP A 57 10.06 4.29 6.76
N GLU A 58 10.81 3.36 6.17
CA GLU A 58 10.65 1.93 6.43
C GLU A 58 11.24 1.54 7.80
N ARG A 59 10.36 1.16 8.72
CA ARG A 59 10.71 0.71 10.09
C ARG A 59 9.61 -0.20 10.64
N PRO A 60 9.85 -0.95 11.73
CA PRO A 60 8.79 -1.74 12.35
C PRO A 60 7.53 -0.90 12.62
N GLY A 61 6.37 -1.36 12.15
CA GLY A 61 5.09 -0.64 12.23
C GLY A 61 4.80 0.33 11.08
N HIS A 62 5.76 0.55 10.17
CA HIS A 62 5.66 1.51 9.07
C HIS A 62 6.24 0.88 7.80
N TYR A 63 5.42 0.09 7.12
CA TYR A 63 5.80 -0.75 5.99
C TYR A 63 5.18 -0.25 4.69
N GLY A 64 5.75 -0.66 3.56
CA GLY A 64 5.04 -0.63 2.29
C GLY A 64 3.77 -1.47 2.34
N MET A 65 2.66 -0.95 1.86
CA MET A 65 1.36 -1.64 1.88
C MET A 65 0.76 -1.68 0.48
N GLY A 66 0.09 -2.79 0.15
CA GLY A 66 -0.76 -2.90 -1.03
C GLY A 66 -2.19 -3.19 -0.60
N HIS A 67 -3.14 -2.35 -1.00
CA HIS A 67 -4.56 -2.51 -0.68
C HIS A 67 -5.39 -2.74 -1.94
N ILE A 68 -6.17 -3.81 -1.93
CA ILE A 68 -7.24 -4.01 -2.91
C ILE A 68 -8.55 -3.61 -2.24
N ILE A 69 -8.99 -2.38 -2.49
CA ILE A 69 -10.25 -1.85 -1.95
C ILE A 69 -11.38 -1.84 -2.98
N THR A 70 -11.13 -2.34 -4.19
CA THR A 70 -12.15 -2.40 -5.24
C THR A 70 -13.29 -3.32 -4.80
N PRO A 71 -14.55 -2.85 -4.77
CA PRO A 71 -15.69 -3.70 -4.43
C PRO A 71 -15.81 -4.88 -5.39
N VAL A 72 -16.18 -6.05 -4.87
CA VAL A 72 -16.22 -7.30 -5.65
C VAL A 72 -17.16 -7.19 -6.85
N GLU A 73 -18.29 -6.51 -6.71
CA GLU A 73 -19.25 -6.26 -7.79
C GLU A 73 -18.67 -5.38 -8.90
N ILE A 74 -17.85 -4.38 -8.54
CA ILE A 74 -17.17 -3.51 -9.51
C ILE A 74 -16.08 -4.29 -10.23
N ALA A 75 -15.25 -5.04 -9.48
CA ALA A 75 -14.19 -5.86 -10.06
C ALA A 75 -14.74 -6.87 -11.06
N LYS A 76 -15.89 -7.50 -10.75
CA LYS A 76 -16.59 -8.40 -11.67
C LYS A 76 -17.14 -7.70 -12.90
N ALA A 77 -17.67 -6.48 -12.77
CA ALA A 77 -18.25 -5.74 -13.87
C ALA A 77 -17.18 -5.23 -14.87
N GLN A 78 -16.03 -4.77 -14.38
CA GLN A 78 -14.96 -4.21 -15.23
C GLN A 78 -13.90 -5.24 -15.64
N GLY A 79 -13.83 -6.39 -14.97
CA GLY A 79 -12.91 -7.48 -15.27
C GLY A 79 -11.55 -7.41 -14.56
N PHE A 80 -11.36 -6.45 -13.66
CA PHE A 80 -10.12 -6.30 -12.88
C PHE A 80 -10.37 -5.60 -11.54
N ALA A 81 -9.48 -5.81 -10.57
CA ALA A 81 -9.41 -5.01 -9.36
C ALA A 81 -8.27 -3.98 -9.47
N VAL A 82 -8.30 -2.95 -8.63
CA VAL A 82 -7.23 -1.95 -8.50
C VAL A 82 -6.47 -2.21 -7.21
N MET A 83 -5.14 -2.23 -7.30
CA MET A 83 -4.22 -2.21 -6.16
C MET A 83 -3.77 -0.77 -5.91
N GLU A 84 -3.86 -0.33 -4.65
CA GLU A 84 -3.25 0.91 -4.17
C GLU A 84 -1.99 0.56 -3.37
N THR A 85 -0.84 1.08 -3.78
CA THR A 85 0.43 0.89 -3.07
C THR A 85 0.78 2.14 -2.28
N PHE A 86 1.11 1.96 -1.01
CA PHE A 86 1.53 2.99 -0.07
C PHE A 86 3.00 2.79 0.28
N ILE A 87 3.84 3.77 -0.03
CA ILE A 87 5.27 3.78 0.33
C ILE A 87 5.47 4.77 1.48
N PRO A 88 5.93 4.34 2.67
CA PRO A 88 6.15 5.24 3.80
C PRO A 88 7.29 6.21 3.50
N ILE A 89 7.03 7.51 3.66
CA ILE A 89 8.04 8.57 3.47
C ILE A 89 7.96 9.61 4.59
N LYS A 90 9.06 10.30 4.84
CA LYS A 90 9.13 11.42 5.80
C LYS A 90 10.00 12.54 5.26
N VAL A 91 9.91 13.71 5.91
CA VAL A 91 10.87 14.78 5.69
C VAL A 91 12.24 14.33 6.22
N LYS A 92 13.30 14.64 5.48
CA LYS A 92 14.70 14.42 5.89
C LYS A 92 15.06 15.14 7.19
#